data_AF-A0A529NVD1-F1
#
_entry.id   AF-A0A529NVD1-F1
#
_cell.length_a   1.000
_cell.length_b   1.000
_cell.length_c   1.000
_cell.angle_alpha   90.00
_cell.angle_beta   90.00
_cell.angle_gamma   90.00
#
_symmetry.space_group_name_H-M   'P 1'
#
loop_
_entity.id
_entity.type
_entity.pdbx_description
1 polymer ?
#
loop_
_entity_poly.entity_id
_entity_poly.type
_entity_poly.pdbx_seq_one_letter_code
_entity_poly.pdbx_strand_id
1 'polypeptide(L)'
;YVATIGAAVALLFIVDRSGEGRIARDFGAGFAGVSALVFVTTIPASAWGQAQCDAFSIVQFAIAALAGAGLAVVASIDAAGRTRLRRIVSVGLLAAALAAVVLLLFPQCLAAPYANLDPRLKELWLDHVDEAQSLFVLLVYNPARVAARYATPLMGMVLLALRLRQGGWRRQDTLVGVLLVVAFIVSAWQVRGSTFSVAFAVIPLSAWIARWRERVEASPSPRTSLRMAAAWLLSVN
;
A
#
# COMPACT_ATOMS: atom_id res chain seq x y z
N TYR A 1 -1.92 -2.39 1.11
CA TYR A 1 -1.07 -1.72 0.09
C TYR A 1 -1.54 -1.97 -1.32
N VAL A 2 -1.54 -3.22 -1.79
CA VAL A 2 -1.97 -3.57 -3.16
C VAL A 2 -3.39 -3.06 -3.47
N ALA A 3 -4.35 -3.32 -2.57
CA ALA A 3 -5.71 -2.80 -2.70
C ALA A 3 -5.76 -1.26 -2.79
N THR A 4 -4.91 -0.57 -2.05
CA THR A 4 -4.79 0.90 -2.07
C THR A 4 -4.29 1.40 -3.42
N ILE A 5 -3.30 0.73 -4.03
CA ILE A 5 -2.80 1.06 -5.37
C ILE A 5 -3.91 0.84 -6.40
N GLY A 6 -4.57 -0.32 -6.36
CA GLY A 6 -5.68 -0.62 -7.27
C GLY A 6 -6.83 0.39 -7.16
N ALA A 7 -7.21 0.75 -5.93
CA ALA A 7 -8.22 1.77 -5.68
C ALA A 7 -7.80 3.15 -6.20
N ALA A 8 -6.55 3.56 -5.97
CA ALA A 8 -6.03 4.83 -6.47
C ALA A 8 -6.09 4.89 -8.01
N VAL A 9 -5.64 3.83 -8.69
CA VAL A 9 -5.70 3.74 -10.17
C VAL A 9 -7.14 3.76 -10.67
N ALA A 10 -8.05 3.01 -10.03
CA ALA A 10 -9.46 2.99 -10.40
C ALA A 10 -10.13 4.36 -10.20
N LEU A 11 -9.84 5.06 -9.10
CA LEU A 11 -10.37 6.40 -8.82
C LEU A 11 -9.83 7.44 -9.80
N LEU A 12 -8.53 7.40 -10.12
CA LEU A 12 -7.93 8.27 -11.12
C LEU A 12 -8.59 8.07 -12.49
N PHE A 13 -8.82 6.81 -12.88
CA PHE A 13 -9.57 6.47 -14.10
C PHE A 13 -11.02 6.98 -14.08
N ILE A 14 -11.72 6.86 -12.96
CA ILE A 14 -13.09 7.40 -12.81
C ILE A 14 -13.07 8.91 -13.04
N VAL A 15 -12.12 9.64 -12.46
CA VAL A 15 -12.00 11.08 -12.57
C VAL A 15 -11.63 11.52 -13.99
N ASP A 16 -10.55 10.98 -14.56
CA ASP A 16 -10.03 11.38 -15.86
C ASP A 16 -9.70 10.18 -16.76
N ARG A 17 -10.63 9.84 -17.67
CA ARG A 17 -10.37 8.79 -18.67
C ARG A 17 -9.26 9.15 -19.65
N SER A 18 -9.11 10.43 -20.00
CA SER A 18 -8.23 10.86 -21.09
C SER A 18 -6.76 10.67 -20.72
N GLY A 19 -6.38 11.02 -19.49
CA GLY A 19 -5.04 10.81 -18.95
C GLY A 19 -4.83 9.40 -18.38
N GLU A 20 -5.86 8.78 -17.78
CA GLU A 20 -5.66 7.61 -16.92
C GLU A 20 -6.19 6.30 -17.51
N GLY A 21 -6.92 6.34 -18.63
CA GLY A 21 -7.50 5.14 -19.26
C GLY A 21 -6.45 4.09 -19.63
N ARG A 22 -5.35 4.51 -20.25
CA ARG A 22 -4.24 3.62 -20.60
C ARG A 22 -3.54 3.06 -19.35
N ILE A 23 -3.32 3.90 -18.36
CA ILE A 23 -2.68 3.52 -17.09
C ILE A 23 -3.53 2.45 -16.39
N ALA A 24 -4.84 2.67 -16.26
CA ALA A 24 -5.73 1.71 -15.63
C ALA A 24 -5.81 0.38 -16.38
N ARG A 25 -5.80 0.43 -17.72
CA ARG A 25 -5.80 -0.77 -18.55
C ARG A 25 -4.52 -1.59 -18.35
N ASP A 26 -3.38 -0.95 -18.53
CA ASP A 26 -2.09 -1.64 -18.53
C ASP A 26 -1.72 -2.09 -17.10
N PHE A 27 -2.08 -1.30 -16.09
CA PHE A 27 -2.00 -1.71 -14.68
C PHE A 27 -2.88 -2.93 -14.40
N GLY A 28 -4.16 -2.91 -14.81
CA GLY A 28 -5.08 -4.01 -14.58
C GLY A 28 -4.63 -5.30 -15.25
N ALA A 29 -4.21 -5.22 -16.52
CA ALA A 29 -3.69 -6.36 -17.28
C ALA A 29 -2.40 -6.91 -16.68
N GLY A 30 -1.46 -6.04 -16.31
CA GLY A 30 -0.22 -6.42 -15.65
C GLY A 30 -0.47 -7.06 -14.28
N PHE A 31 -1.36 -6.49 -13.48
CA PHE A 31 -1.70 -7.02 -12.17
C PHE A 31 -2.33 -8.41 -12.26
N ALA A 32 -3.29 -8.61 -13.17
CA ALA A 32 -3.88 -9.91 -13.42
C ALA A 32 -2.84 -10.92 -13.93
N GLY A 33 -2.05 -10.54 -14.94
CA GLY A 33 -1.04 -11.42 -15.55
C GLY A 33 0.06 -11.82 -14.57
N VAL A 34 0.61 -10.88 -13.80
CA VAL A 34 1.63 -11.16 -12.79
C VAL A 34 1.04 -11.99 -11.65
N SER A 35 -0.19 -11.73 -11.20
CA SER A 35 -0.83 -12.55 -10.17
C SER A 35 -1.02 -14.00 -10.62
N ALA A 36 -1.39 -14.22 -11.90
CA ALA A 36 -1.50 -15.54 -12.49
C ALA A 36 -0.13 -16.23 -12.59
N LEU A 37 0.89 -15.53 -13.06
CA LEU A 37 2.25 -16.05 -13.14
C LEU A 37 2.76 -16.47 -11.75
N VAL A 38 2.61 -15.61 -10.74
CA VAL A 38 3.02 -15.92 -9.37
C VAL A 38 2.25 -17.13 -8.84
N PHE A 39 0.93 -17.20 -9.05
CA PHE A 39 0.12 -18.34 -8.61
C PHE A 39 0.61 -19.66 -9.22
N VAL A 40 0.80 -19.70 -10.55
CA VAL A 40 1.23 -20.90 -11.26
C VAL A 40 2.66 -21.32 -10.91
N THR A 41 3.55 -20.35 -10.67
CA THR A 41 4.99 -20.64 -10.44
C THR A 41 5.34 -20.90 -8.98
N THR A 42 4.55 -20.39 -8.03
CA THR A 42 4.88 -20.48 -6.59
C THR A 42 3.95 -21.39 -5.80
N ILE A 43 2.74 -21.69 -6.30
CA ILE A 43 1.77 -22.53 -5.61
C ILE A 43 1.73 -23.92 -6.26
N PRO A 44 2.00 -25.00 -5.51
CA PRO A 44 1.95 -26.36 -6.06
C PRO A 44 0.54 -26.71 -6.53
N ALA A 45 0.44 -27.44 -7.65
CA ALA A 45 -0.85 -27.78 -8.28
C ALA A 45 -1.84 -28.49 -7.33
N SER A 46 -1.33 -29.31 -6.40
CA SER A 46 -2.13 -29.97 -5.37
C SER A 46 -2.80 -29.00 -4.37
N ALA A 47 -2.32 -27.78 -4.26
CA ALA A 47 -2.83 -26.75 -3.37
C ALA A 47 -3.68 -25.68 -4.08
N TRP A 48 -3.91 -25.78 -5.40
CA TRP A 48 -4.64 -24.75 -6.15
C TRP A 48 -6.09 -24.57 -5.70
N GLY A 49 -6.73 -25.60 -5.13
CA GLY A 49 -8.07 -25.51 -4.57
C GLY A 49 -8.12 -25.06 -3.10
N GLN A 50 -6.96 -24.88 -2.45
CA GLN A 50 -6.91 -24.58 -1.02
C GLN A 50 -7.01 -23.08 -0.78
N ALA A 51 -8.04 -22.67 -0.03
CA ALA A 51 -8.22 -21.30 0.38
C ALA A 51 -7.42 -21.01 1.66
N GLN A 52 -6.29 -20.29 1.52
CA GLN A 52 -5.49 -19.79 2.64
C GLN A 52 -5.65 -18.28 2.74
N CYS A 53 -6.19 -17.80 3.87
CA CYS A 53 -6.53 -16.38 4.03
C CYS A 53 -5.34 -15.51 4.47
N ASP A 54 -4.31 -16.12 5.05
CA ASP A 54 -3.11 -15.49 5.59
C ASP A 54 -1.86 -15.65 4.68
N ALA A 55 -1.97 -16.44 3.62
CA ALA A 55 -0.93 -16.67 2.63
C ALA A 55 -1.47 -16.51 1.21
N PHE A 56 -0.59 -16.24 0.23
CA PHE A 56 -1.01 -16.13 -1.16
C PHE A 56 -1.54 -17.48 -1.67
N SER A 57 -2.83 -17.53 -2.01
CA SER A 57 -3.54 -18.72 -2.45
C SER A 57 -4.58 -18.37 -3.51
N ILE A 58 -5.49 -19.31 -3.82
CA ILE A 58 -6.57 -19.11 -4.78
C ILE A 58 -7.43 -17.90 -4.45
N VAL A 59 -7.56 -17.54 -3.17
CA VAL A 59 -8.38 -16.41 -2.71
C VAL A 59 -7.81 -15.10 -3.24
N GLN A 60 -6.54 -14.82 -2.93
CA GLN A 60 -5.85 -13.59 -3.31
C GLN A 60 -5.63 -13.55 -4.82
N PHE A 61 -5.31 -14.68 -5.45
CA PHE A 61 -5.19 -14.78 -6.90
C PHE A 61 -6.52 -14.48 -7.59
N ALA A 62 -7.63 -15.12 -7.21
CA ALA A 62 -8.92 -14.91 -7.85
C ALA A 62 -9.36 -13.45 -7.76
N ILE A 63 -9.24 -12.84 -6.58
CA ILE A 63 -9.56 -11.42 -6.38
C ILE A 63 -8.63 -10.53 -7.23
N ALA A 64 -7.32 -10.78 -7.22
CA ALA A 64 -6.36 -9.99 -7.97
C ALA A 64 -6.57 -10.08 -9.48
N ALA A 65 -6.76 -11.30 -10.00
CA ALA A 65 -6.98 -11.56 -11.41
C ALA A 65 -8.31 -10.97 -11.89
N LEU A 66 -9.41 -11.18 -11.15
CA LEU A 66 -10.71 -10.62 -11.49
C LEU A 66 -10.71 -9.09 -11.41
N ALA A 67 -10.11 -8.51 -10.37
CA ALA A 67 -10.02 -7.06 -10.23
C ALA A 67 -9.15 -6.44 -11.34
N GLY A 68 -7.99 -7.02 -11.60
CA GLY A 68 -7.07 -6.55 -12.63
C GLY A 68 -7.65 -6.68 -14.04
N ALA A 69 -8.14 -7.86 -14.40
CA ALA A 69 -8.75 -8.11 -15.70
C ALA A 69 -10.03 -7.28 -15.89
N GLY A 70 -10.89 -7.21 -14.87
CA GLY A 70 -12.11 -6.41 -14.89
C GLY A 70 -11.80 -4.92 -15.09
N LEU A 71 -10.82 -4.37 -14.37
CA LEU A 71 -10.39 -2.98 -14.55
C LEU A 71 -9.84 -2.76 -15.97
N ALA A 72 -9.05 -3.70 -16.50
CA ALA A 72 -8.51 -3.61 -17.84
C ALA A 72 -9.59 -3.62 -18.92
N VAL A 73 -10.60 -4.49 -18.76
CA VAL A 73 -11.76 -4.56 -19.65
C VAL A 73 -12.57 -3.26 -19.60
N VAL A 74 -12.91 -2.77 -18.40
CA VAL A 74 -13.67 -1.51 -18.24
C VAL A 74 -12.91 -0.32 -18.81
N ALA A 75 -11.58 -0.28 -18.64
CA ALA A 75 -10.75 0.77 -19.21
C ALA A 75 -10.69 0.71 -20.75
N SER A 76 -10.73 -0.49 -21.33
CA SER A 76 -10.63 -0.73 -22.79
C SER A 76 -11.95 -0.50 -23.54
N ILE A 77 -13.09 -0.76 -22.92
CA ILE A 77 -14.40 -0.66 -23.59
C ILE A 77 -14.93 0.77 -23.51
N ASP A 78 -15.05 1.44 -24.65
CA ASP A 78 -15.60 2.80 -24.73
C ASP A 78 -17.02 2.89 -24.17
N ALA A 79 -17.88 1.90 -24.45
CA ALA A 79 -19.24 1.87 -23.94
C ALA A 79 -19.28 1.93 -22.40
N ALA A 80 -18.35 1.27 -21.71
CA ALA A 80 -18.23 1.24 -20.25
C ALA A 80 -17.52 2.48 -19.69
N GLY A 81 -16.62 3.07 -20.47
CA GLY A 81 -15.73 4.13 -20.01
C GLY A 81 -16.10 5.57 -20.39
N ARG A 82 -16.99 5.78 -21.37
CA ARG A 82 -17.15 7.09 -22.04
C ARG A 82 -17.49 8.24 -21.09
N THR A 83 -18.49 8.07 -20.24
CA THR A 83 -18.91 9.09 -19.28
C THR A 83 -18.45 8.75 -17.87
N ARG A 84 -18.29 9.78 -17.03
CA ARG A 84 -17.91 9.59 -15.62
C ARG A 84 -18.90 8.68 -14.87
N LEU A 85 -20.20 8.84 -15.12
CA LEU A 85 -21.23 7.98 -14.53
C LEU A 85 -21.06 6.52 -14.94
N ARG A 86 -20.81 6.23 -16.23
CA ARG A 86 -20.59 4.85 -16.68
C ARG A 86 -19.34 4.22 -16.08
N ARG A 87 -18.27 5.01 -15.87
CA ARG A 87 -17.08 4.53 -15.14
C ARG A 87 -17.40 4.18 -13.69
N ILE A 88 -18.11 5.05 -12.98
CA ILE A 88 -18.55 4.80 -11.60
C ILE A 88 -19.38 3.52 -11.54
N VAL A 89 -20.38 3.38 -12.42
CA VAL A 89 -21.23 2.18 -12.48
C VAL A 89 -20.41 0.94 -12.81
N SER A 90 -19.53 0.98 -13.81
CA SER A 90 -18.75 -0.19 -14.23
C SER A 90 -17.75 -0.64 -13.17
N VAL A 91 -17.03 0.30 -12.54
CA VAL A 91 -16.12 0.00 -11.43
C VAL A 91 -16.90 -0.44 -10.19
N GLY A 92 -18.07 0.15 -9.93
CA GLY A 92 -18.95 -0.25 -8.84
C GLY A 92 -19.51 -1.67 -9.00
N LEU A 93 -19.91 -2.04 -10.22
CA LEU A 93 -20.33 -3.40 -10.55
C LEU A 93 -19.17 -4.40 -10.40
N LEU A 94 -17.96 -4.03 -10.83
CA LEU A 94 -16.78 -4.84 -10.60
C LEU A 94 -16.52 -5.05 -9.10
N ALA A 95 -16.58 -3.98 -8.30
CA ALA A 95 -16.42 -4.07 -6.85
C ALA A 95 -17.50 -4.96 -6.21
N ALA A 96 -18.76 -4.84 -6.64
CA ALA A 96 -19.85 -5.69 -6.16
C ALA A 96 -19.64 -7.17 -6.54
N ALA A 97 -19.17 -7.45 -7.76
CA ALA A 97 -18.85 -8.80 -8.20
C ALA A 97 -17.68 -9.40 -7.38
N LEU A 98 -16.64 -8.62 -7.09
CA LEU A 98 -15.54 -9.05 -6.23
C LEU A 98 -16.02 -9.32 -4.80
N ALA A 99 -16.87 -8.47 -4.24
CA ALA A 99 -17.46 -8.69 -2.92
C ALA A 99 -18.30 -9.97 -2.90
N ALA A 100 -19.11 -10.22 -3.94
CA ALA A 100 -19.87 -11.46 -4.07
C ALA A 100 -18.97 -12.69 -4.15
N VAL A 101 -17.86 -12.63 -4.91
CA VAL A 101 -16.87 -13.72 -4.96
C VAL A 101 -16.33 -14.03 -3.56
N VAL A 102 -15.95 -13.00 -2.78
CA VAL A 102 -15.45 -13.21 -1.41
C VAL A 102 -16.54 -13.79 -0.51
N LEU A 103 -17.73 -13.20 -0.51
CA LEU A 103 -18.83 -13.61 0.37
C LEU A 103 -19.33 -15.04 0.08
N LEU A 104 -19.38 -15.43 -1.20
CA LEU A 104 -19.97 -16.70 -1.61
C LEU A 104 -18.94 -17.84 -1.69
N LEU A 105 -17.70 -17.55 -2.12
CA LEU A 105 -16.69 -18.59 -2.34
C LEU A 105 -15.66 -18.67 -1.20
N PHE A 106 -15.42 -17.56 -0.49
CA PHE A 106 -14.39 -17.48 0.54
C PHE A 106 -14.87 -16.80 1.85
N PRO A 107 -16.07 -17.11 2.37
CA PRO A 107 -16.60 -16.46 3.58
C PRO A 107 -15.68 -16.62 4.79
N GLN A 108 -14.92 -17.71 4.87
CA GLN A 108 -13.94 -17.97 5.92
C GLN A 108 -12.83 -16.93 5.98
N CYS A 109 -12.53 -16.23 4.88
CA CYS A 109 -11.50 -15.18 4.84
C CYS A 109 -11.99 -13.81 5.28
N LEU A 110 -13.28 -13.67 5.65
CA LEU A 110 -13.82 -12.47 6.28
C LEU A 110 -13.65 -12.48 7.81
N ALA A 111 -13.39 -13.65 8.40
CA ALA A 111 -13.04 -13.75 9.81
C ALA A 111 -11.64 -13.17 10.06
N ALA A 112 -11.35 -12.84 11.32
CA ALA A 112 -10.02 -12.36 11.70
C ALA A 112 -8.95 -13.40 11.31
N PRO A 113 -7.74 -12.96 10.89
CA PRO A 113 -6.63 -13.89 10.69
C PRO A 113 -6.41 -14.66 12.00
N TYR A 114 -6.35 -15.99 11.90
CA TYR A 114 -6.30 -16.93 13.04
C TYR A 114 -7.59 -17.10 13.84
N ALA A 115 -8.77 -16.76 13.31
CA ALA A 115 -10.05 -17.00 14.00
C ALA A 115 -10.30 -18.48 14.37
N ASN A 116 -9.68 -19.41 13.63
CA ASN A 116 -9.77 -20.85 13.88
C ASN A 116 -8.64 -21.38 14.79
N LEU A 117 -7.75 -20.52 15.29
CA LEU A 117 -6.68 -20.91 16.21
C LEU A 117 -7.26 -21.16 17.60
N ASP A 118 -6.72 -22.16 18.31
CA ASP A 118 -7.06 -22.38 19.72
C ASP A 118 -6.83 -21.07 20.50
N PRO A 119 -7.85 -20.56 21.23
CA PRO A 119 -7.72 -19.35 22.04
C PRO A 119 -6.52 -19.38 22.98
N ARG A 120 -6.15 -20.53 23.54
CA ARG A 120 -4.98 -20.67 24.40
C ARG A 120 -3.68 -20.44 23.64
N LEU A 121 -3.59 -20.90 22.39
CA LEU A 121 -2.41 -20.69 21.56
C LEU A 121 -2.30 -19.23 21.12
N LYS A 122 -3.44 -18.56 20.93
CA LYS A 122 -3.45 -17.11 20.70
C LYS A 122 -2.92 -16.34 21.90
N GLU A 123 -3.52 -16.55 23.08
CA GLU A 123 -3.19 -15.80 24.30
C GLU A 123 -1.77 -16.08 24.80
N LEU A 124 -1.35 -17.36 24.80
CA LEU A 124 -0.06 -17.76 25.38
C LEU A 124 1.12 -17.61 24.42
N TRP A 125 0.87 -17.62 23.11
CA TRP A 125 1.94 -17.57 22.10
C TRP A 125 1.79 -16.41 21.13
N LEU A 126 0.70 -16.34 20.35
CA LEU A 126 0.57 -15.35 19.26
C LEU A 126 0.63 -13.90 19.77
N ASP A 127 -0.02 -13.58 20.88
CA ASP A 127 -0.04 -12.23 21.47
C ASP A 127 1.32 -11.82 22.05
N HIS A 128 2.23 -12.77 22.25
CA HIS A 128 3.60 -12.56 22.72
C HIS A 128 4.62 -12.50 21.58
N VAL A 129 4.20 -12.68 20.32
CA VAL A 129 5.07 -12.54 19.15
C VAL A 129 5.38 -11.06 18.92
N ASP A 130 6.66 -10.70 19.04
CA ASP A 130 7.16 -9.32 18.93
C ASP A 130 6.79 -8.63 17.60
N GLU A 131 6.59 -9.38 16.51
CA GLU A 131 6.17 -8.81 15.23
C GLU A 131 4.65 -8.53 15.13
N ALA A 132 3.83 -9.24 15.91
CA ALA A 132 2.37 -9.15 15.87
C ALA A 132 1.80 -8.12 16.85
N GLN A 133 2.64 -7.56 17.73
CA GLN A 133 2.23 -6.53 18.69
C GLN A 133 1.72 -5.27 17.99
N SER A 134 0.80 -4.56 18.66
CA SER A 134 0.34 -3.25 18.23
C SER A 134 1.29 -2.14 18.69
N LEU A 135 1.19 -0.96 18.06
CA LEU A 135 1.96 0.21 18.46
C LEU A 135 1.68 0.60 19.93
N PHE A 136 0.45 0.44 20.41
CA PHE A 136 0.05 0.82 21.77
C PHE A 136 0.77 -0.02 22.84
N VAL A 137 0.88 -1.33 22.61
CA VAL A 137 1.64 -2.23 23.48
C VAL A 137 3.12 -1.82 23.47
N LEU A 138 3.67 -1.57 22.28
CA LEU A 138 5.07 -1.19 22.14
C LEU A 138 5.38 0.17 22.80
N LEU A 139 4.43 1.10 22.81
CA LEU A 139 4.57 2.40 23.46
C LEU A 139 4.77 2.28 24.98
N VAL A 140 4.07 1.32 25.60
CA VAL A 140 4.13 1.07 27.04
C VAL A 140 5.36 0.27 27.43
N TYR A 141 5.64 -0.81 26.69
CA TYR A 141 6.66 -1.79 27.10
C TYR A 141 8.03 -1.60 26.44
N ASN A 142 8.11 -0.92 25.29
CA ASN A 142 9.38 -0.72 24.58
C ASN A 142 9.40 0.54 23.69
N PRO A 143 9.46 1.74 24.29
CA PRO A 143 9.42 3.01 23.55
C PRO A 143 10.61 3.20 22.61
N ALA A 144 11.77 2.57 22.89
CA ALA A 144 12.92 2.59 21.99
C ALA A 144 12.61 1.91 20.65
N ARG A 145 11.91 0.76 20.67
CA ARG A 145 11.44 0.09 19.43
C ARG A 145 10.43 0.94 18.66
N VAL A 146 9.61 1.74 19.35
CA VAL A 146 8.70 2.68 18.70
C VAL A 146 9.47 3.75 17.94
N ALA A 147 10.47 4.37 18.58
CA ALA A 147 11.29 5.37 17.91
C ALA A 147 11.95 4.81 16.64
N ALA A 148 12.60 3.64 16.75
CA ALA A 148 13.27 2.99 15.62
C ALA A 148 12.32 2.65 14.46
N ARG A 149 11.09 2.18 14.74
CA ARG A 149 10.16 1.73 13.69
C ARG A 149 9.27 2.83 13.12
N TYR A 150 9.00 3.91 13.87
CA TYR A 150 8.00 4.91 13.51
C TYR A 150 8.54 6.32 13.28
N ALA A 151 9.76 6.65 13.71
CA ALA A 151 10.33 7.98 13.47
C ALA A 151 10.50 8.28 11.97
N THR A 152 11.05 7.32 11.22
CA THR A 152 11.29 7.43 9.77
C THR A 152 10.00 7.68 8.97
N PRO A 153 8.91 6.88 9.14
CA PRO A 153 7.65 7.17 8.46
C PRO A 153 6.95 8.45 8.94
N LEU A 154 7.04 8.81 10.22
CA LEU A 154 6.54 10.11 10.71
C LEU A 154 7.24 11.28 10.02
N MET A 155 8.58 11.22 9.89
CA MET A 155 9.36 12.24 9.20
C MET A 155 8.96 12.33 7.72
N GLY A 156 8.80 11.18 7.05
CA GLY A 156 8.31 11.13 5.66
C GLY A 156 6.95 11.85 5.49
N MET A 157 6.01 11.61 6.40
CA MET A 157 4.69 12.28 6.39
C MET A 157 4.81 13.79 6.63
N VAL A 158 5.63 14.22 7.60
CA VAL A 158 5.88 15.64 7.87
C VAL A 158 6.46 16.33 6.63
N LEU A 159 7.42 15.73 5.94
CA LEU A 159 8.01 16.29 4.73
C LEU A 159 7.01 16.42 3.59
N LEU A 160 6.11 15.46 3.42
CA LEU A 160 5.02 15.55 2.46
C LEU A 160 4.04 16.67 2.82
N ALA A 161 3.66 16.80 4.10
CA ALA A 161 2.79 17.88 4.57
C ALA A 161 3.43 19.27 4.37
N LEU A 162 4.73 19.40 4.60
CA LEU A 162 5.47 20.64 4.32
C LEU A 162 5.50 20.96 2.82
N ARG A 163 5.72 19.95 1.97
CA ARG A 163 5.69 20.12 0.51
C ARG A 163 4.33 20.58 0.00
N LEU A 164 3.24 20.04 0.57
CA LEU A 164 1.87 20.46 0.28
C LEU A 164 1.67 21.93 0.63
N ARG A 165 2.10 22.35 1.84
CA ARG A 165 1.99 23.76 2.29
C ARG A 165 2.81 24.73 1.45
N GLN A 166 3.94 24.30 0.92
CA GLN A 166 4.83 25.12 0.09
C GLN A 166 4.40 25.20 -1.39
N GLY A 167 3.27 24.60 -1.77
CA GLY A 167 2.76 24.62 -3.14
C GLY A 167 3.53 23.75 -4.13
N GLY A 168 4.46 22.91 -3.65
CA GLY A 168 5.29 22.03 -4.49
C GLY A 168 4.68 20.65 -4.75
N TRP A 169 3.37 20.51 -4.61
CA TRP A 169 2.67 19.22 -4.64
C TRP A 169 2.51 18.68 -6.06
N ARG A 170 2.99 17.46 -6.29
CA ARG A 170 2.86 16.75 -7.55
C ARG A 170 1.85 15.61 -7.43
N ARG A 171 1.30 15.15 -8.56
CA ARG A 171 0.45 13.94 -8.63
C ARG A 171 1.08 12.74 -7.93
N GLN A 172 2.39 12.54 -8.12
CA GLN A 172 3.16 11.46 -7.50
C GLN A 172 3.18 11.54 -5.97
N ASP A 173 3.23 12.75 -5.39
CA ASP A 173 3.23 12.96 -3.94
C ASP A 173 1.91 12.47 -3.31
N THR A 174 0.81 12.52 -4.06
CA THR A 174 -0.49 12.01 -3.61
C THR A 174 -0.46 10.49 -3.45
N LEU A 175 0.06 9.78 -4.45
CA LEU A 175 0.16 8.32 -4.40
C LEU A 175 1.08 7.87 -3.26
N VAL A 176 2.26 8.48 -3.16
CA VAL A 176 3.24 8.19 -2.10
C VAL A 176 2.66 8.51 -0.72
N GLY A 177 2.00 9.66 -0.56
CA GLY A 177 1.38 10.06 0.70
C GLY A 177 0.28 9.11 1.15
N VAL A 178 -0.63 8.72 0.24
CA VAL A 178 -1.70 7.76 0.56
C VAL A 178 -1.10 6.40 0.94
N LEU A 179 -0.11 5.90 0.20
CA LEU A 179 0.54 4.62 0.53
C LEU A 179 1.27 4.67 1.87
N LEU A 180 1.98 5.77 2.15
CA LEU A 180 2.68 5.97 3.42
C LEU A 180 1.69 6.04 4.59
N VAL A 181 0.60 6.80 4.47
CA VAL A 181 -0.43 6.90 5.52
C VAL A 181 -1.09 5.55 5.77
N VAL A 182 -1.50 4.84 4.72
CA VAL A 182 -2.09 3.50 4.88
C VAL A 182 -1.08 2.53 5.51
N ALA A 183 0.20 2.61 5.13
CA ALA A 183 1.25 1.79 5.75
C ALA A 183 1.51 2.12 7.20
N PHE A 184 1.46 3.39 7.55
CA PHE A 184 1.54 3.82 8.93
C PHE A 184 0.36 3.26 9.75
N ILE A 185 -0.87 3.38 9.25
CA ILE A 185 -2.07 2.86 9.93
C ILE A 185 -2.01 1.34 10.11
N VAL A 186 -1.66 0.60 9.07
CA VAL A 186 -1.49 -0.86 9.15
C VAL A 186 -0.36 -1.23 10.12
N SER A 187 0.76 -0.48 10.10
CA SER A 187 1.84 -0.71 11.05
C SER A 187 1.43 -0.46 12.50
N ALA A 188 0.56 0.53 12.75
CA ALA A 188 0.05 0.80 14.08
C ALA A 188 -0.79 -0.37 14.63
N TRP A 189 -1.47 -1.11 13.75
CA TRP A 189 -2.20 -2.33 14.11
C TRP A 189 -1.26 -3.50 14.37
N GLN A 190 -0.28 -3.73 13.50
CA GLN A 190 0.73 -4.80 13.64
C GLN A 190 2.09 -4.26 13.24
N VAL A 191 3.07 -4.36 14.15
CA VAL A 191 4.38 -3.75 13.93
C VAL A 191 5.13 -4.36 12.73
N ARG A 192 4.84 -5.61 12.33
CA ARG A 192 5.30 -6.19 11.05
C ARG A 192 4.99 -5.30 9.83
N GLY A 193 3.93 -4.50 9.89
CA GLY A 193 3.58 -3.55 8.84
C GLY A 193 4.57 -2.39 8.69
N SER A 194 5.44 -2.13 9.68
CA SER A 194 6.35 -0.97 9.67
C SER A 194 7.40 -1.03 8.56
N THR A 195 7.78 -2.23 8.09
CA THR A 195 8.70 -2.39 6.95
C THR A 195 8.20 -1.64 5.72
N PHE A 196 6.88 -1.68 5.47
CA PHE A 196 6.29 -0.98 4.33
C PHE A 196 6.22 0.53 4.55
N SER A 197 5.92 0.99 5.76
CA SER A 197 5.85 2.42 6.05
C SER A 197 7.23 3.07 5.96
N VAL A 198 8.28 2.40 6.46
CA VAL A 198 9.68 2.82 6.28
C VAL A 198 10.03 2.86 4.79
N ALA A 199 9.74 1.80 4.03
CA ALA A 199 10.05 1.77 2.59
C ALA A 199 9.38 2.92 1.82
N PHE A 200 8.12 3.23 2.10
CA PHE A 200 7.45 4.37 1.46
C PHE A 200 7.99 5.73 1.92
N ALA A 201 8.47 5.84 3.16
CA ALA A 201 9.06 7.06 3.70
C ALA A 201 10.41 7.43 3.08
N VAL A 202 11.17 6.43 2.59
CA VAL A 202 12.43 6.67 1.87
C VAL A 202 12.24 7.60 0.66
N ILE A 203 11.08 7.56 0.00
CA ILE A 203 10.80 8.39 -1.19
C ILE A 203 10.82 9.90 -0.86
N PRO A 204 9.99 10.42 0.08
CA PRO A 204 10.06 11.84 0.44
C PRO A 204 11.38 12.23 1.13
N LEU A 205 11.99 11.32 1.90
CA LEU A 205 13.27 11.57 2.57
C LEU A 205 14.43 11.74 1.58
N SER A 206 14.58 10.82 0.62
CA SER A 206 15.61 10.92 -0.42
C SER A 206 15.43 12.17 -1.28
N ALA A 207 14.19 12.51 -1.66
CA ALA A 207 13.89 13.74 -2.37
C ALA A 207 14.23 15.00 -1.56
N TRP A 208 14.11 14.94 -0.23
CA TRP A 208 14.49 16.04 0.66
C TRP A 208 16.01 16.22 0.74
N ILE A 209 16.76 15.11 0.88
CA ILE A 209 18.23 15.12 0.85
C ILE A 209 18.75 15.66 -0.49
N ALA A 210 18.19 15.20 -1.61
CA ALA A 210 18.55 15.66 -2.95
C ALA A 210 18.39 17.19 -3.10
N ARG A 211 17.26 17.75 -2.64
CA ARG A 211 17.01 19.21 -2.66
C ARG A 211 17.97 20.01 -1.80
N TRP A 212 18.54 19.43 -0.74
CA TRP A 212 19.57 20.09 0.06
C TRP A 212 20.94 20.01 -0.60
N ARG A 213 21.27 18.88 -1.23
CA ARG A 213 22.48 18.73 -2.03
C ARG A 213 22.55 19.74 -3.16
N GLU A 214 21.48 19.86 -3.96
CA GLU A 214 21.38 20.86 -5.05
C GLU A 214 21.60 22.30 -4.53
N ARG A 215 21.09 22.63 -3.34
CA ARG A 215 21.26 23.95 -2.74
C ARG A 215 22.67 24.21 -2.22
N VAL A 216 23.36 23.19 -1.72
CA VAL A 216 24.76 23.28 -1.31
C VAL A 216 25.66 23.47 -2.53
N GLU A 217 25.40 22.73 -3.62
CA GLU A 217 26.13 22.87 -4.88
C GLU A 217 25.95 24.24 -5.52
N ALA A 218 24.70 24.76 -5.54
CA ALA A 218 24.42 26.08 -6.11
C ALA A 218 24.90 27.26 -5.25
N SER A 219 24.92 27.09 -3.92
CA SER A 219 25.24 28.16 -2.97
C SER A 219 25.91 27.59 -1.70
N PRO A 220 27.22 27.33 -1.74
CA PRO A 220 27.92 26.72 -0.61
C PRO A 220 27.98 27.69 0.57
N SER A 221 27.39 27.29 1.70
CA SER A 221 27.45 28.04 2.96
C SER A 221 27.54 27.07 4.15
N PRO A 222 28.17 27.45 5.27
CA PRO A 222 28.23 26.59 6.46
C PRO A 222 26.85 26.18 6.97
N ARG A 223 25.86 27.08 6.85
CA ARG A 223 24.46 26.83 7.26
C ARG A 223 23.77 25.80 6.37
N THR A 224 24.02 25.82 5.05
CA THR A 224 23.43 24.84 4.13
C THR A 224 24.06 23.46 4.30
N SER A 225 25.37 23.39 4.53
CA SER A 225 26.07 22.13 4.84
C SER A 225 25.60 21.52 6.17
N LEU A 226 25.38 22.34 7.20
CA LEU A 226 24.87 21.85 8.49
C LEU A 226 23.44 21.29 8.37
N ARG A 227 22.58 21.95 7.58
CA ARG A 227 21.22 21.47 7.29
C ARG A 227 21.21 20.19 6.46
N MET A 228 22.16 20.03 5.54
CA MET A 228 22.34 18.78 4.82
C MET A 228 22.77 17.65 5.78
N ALA A 229 23.77 17.88 6.64
CA ALA A 229 24.20 16.90 7.63
C ALA A 229 23.05 16.50 8.59
N ALA A 230 22.25 17.47 9.04
CA ALA A 230 21.05 17.20 9.84
C ALA A 230 20.02 16.37 9.07
N ALA A 231 19.81 16.62 7.77
CA ALA A 231 18.90 15.83 6.95
C ALA A 231 19.35 14.37 6.80
N TRP A 232 20.65 14.14 6.67
CA TRP A 232 21.22 12.78 6.66
C TRP A 232 21.01 12.09 8.01
N LEU A 233 21.39 12.72 9.12
CA LEU A 233 21.25 12.15 10.46
C LEU A 233 19.80 11.81 10.81
N LEU A 234 18.85 12.69 10.44
CA LEU A 234 17.42 12.47 10.69
C LEU A 234 16.80 11.38 9.81
N SER A 235 17.46 11.00 8.71
CA SER A 235 16.97 9.99 7.77
C SER A 235 17.46 8.56 8.06
N VAL A 236 18.49 8.40 8.90
CA VAL A 236 19.20 7.13 9.16
C VAL A 236 18.66 6.40 10.42
N ASN A 237 17.46 6.75 10.88
CA ASN A 237 16.82 6.09 12.03
C ASN A 237 16.28 4.70 11.66
#